data_AF-K1R5Y3-F1
#
_entry.id   AF-K1R5Y3-F1
#
_cell.length_a   1.000
_cell.length_b   1.000
_cell.length_c   1.000
_cell.angle_alpha   90.00
_cell.angle_beta   90.00
_cell.angle_gamma   90.00
#
_symmetry.space_group_name_H-M   'P 1'
#
loop_
_entity.id
_entity.type
_entity.pdbx_description
1 polymer ?
#
loop_
_entity_poly.entity_id
_entity_poly.type
_entity_poly.pdbx_seq_one_letter_code
_entity_poly.pdbx_strand_id
1 'polypeptide(L)'
;SDAIKRDKNNVPARYYNGKIVLKVAIETVRNKLEEYSAIRYKVENGRQVWFAKFRGNLMKKKIEDIVAAYNSEIRGFYNYYCIANNVAYALSKFGYIMEYSMYHTIAGKPIAL
;
A
#
# COMPACT_ATOMS: atom_id res chain seq x y z
N SER A 1 25.21 -18.04 -19.69
CA SER A 1 26.52 -17.35 -19.62
C SER A 1 26.59 -16.57 -18.32
N ASP A 2 27.23 -17.10 -17.28
CA ASP A 2 27.41 -16.40 -16.00
C ASP A 2 28.54 -15.37 -16.12
N ALA A 3 28.29 -14.29 -16.84
CA ALA A 3 29.23 -13.18 -16.94
C ALA A 3 29.30 -12.44 -15.58
N ILE A 4 30.44 -12.54 -14.89
CA ILE A 4 30.72 -11.78 -13.68
C ILE A 4 30.91 -10.31 -14.08
N LYS A 5 29.87 -9.50 -13.88
CA LYS A 5 29.92 -8.06 -14.11
C LYS A 5 30.58 -7.38 -12.90
N ARG A 6 31.54 -6.50 -13.17
CA ARG A 6 32.25 -5.73 -12.15
C ARG A 6 31.57 -4.37 -11.93
N ASP A 7 31.66 -3.84 -10.73
CA ASP A 7 31.16 -2.50 -10.40
C ASP A 7 32.12 -1.40 -10.90
N LYS A 8 31.78 -0.14 -10.64
CA LYS A 8 32.62 1.03 -11.00
C LYS A 8 34.00 1.04 -10.33
N ASN A 9 34.19 0.27 -9.26
CA ASN A 9 35.44 0.10 -8.53
C ASN A 9 36.16 -1.19 -8.94
N ASN A 10 35.74 -1.83 -10.04
CA ASN A 10 36.27 -3.07 -10.57
C ASN A 10 36.11 -4.29 -9.64
N VAL A 11 35.17 -4.24 -8.68
CA VAL A 11 34.88 -5.34 -7.76
C VAL A 11 33.86 -6.28 -8.40
N PRO A 12 34.07 -7.62 -8.38
CA PRO A 12 33.10 -8.60 -8.86
C PRO A 12 31.77 -8.47 -8.10
N ALA A 13 30.66 -8.27 -8.80
CA ALA A 13 29.34 -8.16 -8.19
C ALA A 13 28.31 -9.07 -8.87
N ARG A 14 27.42 -9.63 -8.05
CA ARG A 14 26.32 -10.50 -8.49
C ARG A 14 25.13 -9.66 -8.95
N TYR A 15 25.16 -9.26 -10.22
CA TYR A 15 24.08 -8.44 -10.79
C TYR A 15 22.86 -9.24 -11.25
N TYR A 16 23.06 -10.48 -11.71
CA TYR A 16 22.01 -11.25 -12.38
C TYR A 16 21.43 -12.37 -11.51
N ASN A 17 22.27 -13.12 -10.78
CA ASN A 17 21.87 -14.27 -9.98
C ASN A 17 22.51 -14.27 -8.58
N GLY A 18 21.84 -14.85 -7.59
CA GLY A 18 22.40 -15.06 -6.24
C GLY A 18 22.41 -13.83 -5.32
N LYS A 19 21.62 -12.79 -5.64
CA LYS A 19 21.36 -11.64 -4.76
C LYS A 19 20.14 -11.93 -3.87
N ILE A 20 20.30 -11.80 -2.56
CA ILE A 20 19.18 -11.87 -1.62
C ILE A 20 18.32 -10.61 -1.79
N VAL A 21 17.02 -10.78 -1.96
CA VAL A 21 16.05 -9.68 -2.11
C VAL A 21 14.92 -9.84 -1.11
N LEU A 22 14.53 -8.74 -0.49
CA LEU A 22 13.37 -8.65 0.38
C LEU A 22 12.22 -8.06 -0.43
N LYS A 23 11.08 -8.75 -0.46
CA LYS A 23 9.90 -8.31 -1.19
C LYS A 23 8.68 -8.36 -0.30
N VAL A 24 7.81 -7.36 -0.45
CA VAL A 24 6.44 -7.37 0.07
C VAL A 24 5.57 -8.08 -0.96
N ALA A 25 4.88 -9.14 -0.55
CA ALA A 25 3.90 -9.79 -1.40
C ALA A 25 2.67 -8.89 -1.59
N ILE A 26 2.06 -8.95 -2.78
CA ILE A 26 0.84 -8.17 -3.06
C ILE A 26 -0.32 -8.61 -2.15
N GLU A 27 -0.34 -9.87 -1.75
CA GLU A 27 -1.27 -10.42 -0.76
C GLU A 27 -1.15 -9.74 0.61
N THR A 28 0.06 -9.37 1.03
CA THR A 28 0.29 -8.67 2.29
C THR A 28 -0.36 -7.28 2.28
N VAL A 29 -0.29 -6.59 1.14
CA VAL A 29 -0.99 -5.31 0.92
C VAL A 29 -2.49 -5.52 0.98
N ARG A 30 -3.00 -6.52 0.26
CA ARG A 30 -4.44 -6.84 0.23
C ARG A 30 -4.99 -7.15 1.61
N ASN A 31 -4.36 -8.09 2.32
CA ASN A 31 -4.79 -8.51 3.65
C ASN A 31 -4.81 -7.32 4.63
N LYS A 32 -3.84 -6.40 4.51
CA LYS A 32 -3.83 -5.20 5.38
C LYS A 32 -4.96 -4.23 5.05
N LEU A 33 -5.29 -4.06 3.77
CA LEU A 33 -6.43 -3.24 3.35
C LEU A 33 -7.77 -3.85 3.80
N GLU A 34 -7.88 -5.19 3.81
CA GLU A 34 -9.04 -5.92 4.34
C GLU A 34 -9.16 -5.74 5.86
N GLU A 35 -8.04 -5.87 6.59
CA GLU A 35 -7.98 -5.64 8.04
C GLU A 35 -8.52 -4.24 8.42
N TYR A 36 -8.13 -3.21 7.65
CA TYR A 36 -8.65 -1.86 7.83
C TYR A 36 -10.06 -1.64 7.29
N SER A 37 -10.65 -2.63 6.60
CA SER A 37 -11.93 -2.49 5.88
C SER A 37 -11.92 -1.36 4.84
N ALA A 38 -10.76 -1.08 4.25
CA ALA A 38 -10.53 0.02 3.29
C ALA A 38 -10.74 -0.40 1.83
N ILE A 39 -10.87 -1.70 1.55
CA ILE A 39 -11.01 -2.26 0.20
C ILE A 39 -12.36 -2.95 -0.01
N ARG A 40 -12.83 -2.94 -1.26
CA ARG A 40 -13.91 -3.78 -1.79
C ARG A 40 -13.51 -4.33 -3.15
N TYR A 41 -14.20 -5.38 -3.56
CA TYR A 41 -13.93 -6.06 -4.82
C TYR A 41 -15.07 -5.88 -5.80
N LYS A 42 -14.72 -5.69 -7.07
CA LYS A 42 -15.66 -5.79 -8.20
C LYS A 42 -15.03 -6.67 -9.27
N VAL A 43 -15.88 -7.38 -10.01
CA VAL A 43 -15.43 -8.11 -11.19
C VAL A 43 -15.61 -7.20 -12.39
N GLU A 44 -14.53 -6.87 -13.07
CA GLU A 44 -14.53 -6.13 -14.34
C GLU A 44 -13.82 -6.98 -15.38
N ASN A 45 -14.47 -7.21 -16.53
CA ASN A 45 -13.93 -8.02 -17.63
C ASN A 45 -13.41 -9.41 -17.18
N GLY A 46 -14.14 -10.07 -16.28
CA GLY A 46 -13.79 -11.38 -15.74
C GLY A 46 -12.62 -11.38 -14.74
N ARG A 47 -12.11 -10.21 -14.33
CA ARG A 47 -11.01 -10.08 -13.36
C ARG A 47 -11.48 -9.36 -12.10
N GLN A 48 -10.98 -9.80 -10.95
CA GLN A 48 -11.23 -9.12 -9.68
C GLN A 48 -10.37 -7.85 -9.60
N VAL A 49 -11.03 -6.69 -9.53
CA VAL A 49 -10.42 -5.37 -9.41
C VAL A 49 -10.64 -4.82 -8.01
N TRP A 50 -9.64 -4.12 -7.51
CA TRP A 50 -9.60 -3.54 -6.17
C TRP A 50 -10.14 -2.11 -6.20
N PHE A 51 -11.13 -1.83 -5.36
CA PHE A 51 -11.70 -0.51 -5.20
C PHE A 51 -11.62 -0.07 -3.75
N ALA A 52 -11.45 1.23 -3.54
CA ALA A 52 -11.59 1.82 -2.23
C ALA A 52 -13.02 1.62 -1.69
N LYS A 53 -13.10 1.42 -0.37
CA LYS A 53 -14.33 1.24 0.40
C LYS A 53 -14.40 2.30 1.49
N PHE A 54 -15.58 2.87 1.72
CA PHE A 54 -15.80 3.80 2.83
C PHE A 54 -15.71 3.09 4.18
N ARG A 55 -15.16 3.75 5.21
CA ARG A 55 -15.02 3.22 6.58
C ARG A 55 -16.01 3.91 7.53
N GLY A 56 -17.25 3.40 7.58
CA GLY A 56 -18.33 4.01 8.37
C GLY A 56 -18.06 4.13 9.88
N ASN A 57 -17.20 3.27 10.44
CA ASN A 57 -16.76 3.34 11.83
C ASN A 57 -15.96 4.62 12.16
N LEU A 58 -15.30 5.24 11.18
CA LEU A 58 -14.54 6.47 11.38
C LEU A 58 -15.38 7.74 11.23
N MET A 59 -16.57 7.68 10.63
CA MET A 59 -17.40 8.86 10.35
C MET A 59 -17.83 9.65 11.60
N LYS A 60 -17.88 8.99 12.77
CA LYS A 60 -18.22 9.63 14.05
C LYS A 60 -17.12 10.56 14.56
N LYS A 61 -15.89 10.44 14.05
CA LYS A 61 -14.75 11.29 14.43
C LYS A 61 -14.78 12.63 13.69
N LYS A 62 -13.99 13.60 14.17
CA LYS A 62 -13.78 14.86 13.45
C LYS A 62 -12.97 14.60 12.17
N ILE A 63 -13.02 15.52 11.20
CA ILE A 63 -12.37 15.30 9.90
C ILE A 63 -10.84 15.22 10.08
N GLU A 64 -10.28 16.07 10.94
CA GLU A 64 -8.86 16.07 11.30
C GLU A 64 -8.42 14.73 11.92
N ASP A 65 -9.26 14.12 12.76
CA ASP A 65 -9.00 12.81 13.37
C ASP A 65 -9.08 11.67 12.35
N ILE A 66 -9.98 11.78 11.37
CA ILE A 66 -10.08 10.82 10.26
C ILE A 66 -8.79 10.89 9.44
N VAL A 67 -8.38 12.08 9.02
CA VAL A 67 -7.15 12.29 8.25
C VAL A 67 -5.92 11.79 9.02
N ALA A 68 -5.83 12.10 10.32
CA ALA A 68 -4.75 11.63 11.17
C ALA A 68 -4.70 10.10 11.28
N ALA A 69 -5.86 9.43 11.35
CA ALA A 69 -5.93 7.97 11.38
C ALA A 69 -5.38 7.34 10.10
N TYR A 70 -5.86 7.74 8.92
CA TYR A 70 -5.34 7.22 7.64
C TYR A 70 -3.85 7.51 7.45
N ASN A 71 -3.40 8.72 7.79
CA ASN A 71 -1.99 9.10 7.68
C ASN A 71 -1.08 8.25 8.58
N SER A 72 -1.51 7.99 9.82
CA SER A 72 -0.73 7.15 10.75
C SER A 72 -0.70 5.68 10.30
N GLU A 73 -1.81 5.15 9.77
CA GLU A 73 -1.89 3.80 9.20
C GLU A 73 -0.97 3.63 7.98
N ILE A 74 -0.96 4.60 7.05
CA ILE A 74 -0.07 4.60 5.88
C ILE A 74 1.39 4.68 6.30
N ARG A 75 1.72 5.58 7.24
CA ARG A 75 3.08 5.73 7.75
C ARG A 75 3.55 4.47 8.47
N GLY A 76 2.69 3.84 9.27
CA GLY A 76 3.02 2.61 9.98
C GLY A 76 3.35 1.46 9.01
N PHE A 77 2.53 1.30 7.96
CA PHE A 77 2.77 0.28 6.94
C PHE A 77 4.09 0.53 6.18
N TYR A 78 4.36 1.78 5.80
CA TYR A 78 5.61 2.14 5.16
C TYR A 78 6.82 1.86 6.05
N ASN A 79 6.80 2.31 7.30
CA ASN A 79 7.93 2.18 8.21
C ASN A 79 8.30 0.71 8.46
N TYR A 80 7.32 -0.19 8.50
CA TYR A 80 7.58 -1.62 8.68
C TYR A 80 8.20 -2.27 7.43
N TYR A 81 7.79 -1.84 6.22
CA TYR A 81 8.23 -2.45 4.95
C TYR A 81 9.28 -1.65 4.17
N CYS A 82 9.80 -0.54 4.72
CA CYS A 82 10.66 0.41 4.00
C CYS A 82 11.95 -0.20 3.44
N ILE A 83 12.45 -1.29 4.03
CA ILE A 83 13.67 -1.99 3.61
C ILE A 83 13.42 -2.88 2.38
N ALA A 84 12.17 -3.22 2.07
CA ALA A 84 11.85 -4.10 0.95
C ALA A 84 12.21 -3.48 -0.40
N ASN A 85 12.81 -4.27 -1.29
CA ASN A 85 13.28 -3.82 -2.60
C ASN A 85 12.14 -3.38 -3.53
N ASN A 86 10.91 -3.85 -3.30
CA ASN A 86 9.73 -3.46 -4.07
C ASN A 86 8.77 -2.56 -3.27
N VAL A 87 9.23 -1.90 -2.20
CA VAL A 87 8.35 -1.10 -1.33
C VAL A 87 7.62 -0.01 -2.10
N ALA A 88 8.25 0.67 -3.05
CA ALA A 88 7.60 1.71 -3.85
C ALA A 88 6.38 1.16 -4.62
N TYR A 89 6.50 -0.05 -5.17
CA TYR A 89 5.40 -0.73 -5.85
C TYR A 89 4.29 -1.14 -4.87
N ALA A 90 4.64 -1.81 -3.77
CA ALA A 90 3.66 -2.26 -2.80
C ALA A 90 2.92 -1.09 -2.12
N LEU A 91 3.65 -0.05 -1.73
CA LEU A 91 3.11 1.11 -1.04
C LEU A 91 2.28 2.00 -1.95
N SER A 92 2.64 2.15 -3.25
CA SER A 92 1.80 2.90 -4.18
C SER A 92 0.40 2.28 -4.32
N LYS A 93 0.31 0.94 -4.37
CA LYS A 93 -0.99 0.23 -4.39
C LYS A 93 -1.75 0.38 -3.08
N PHE A 94 -1.05 0.23 -1.95
CA PHE A 94 -1.64 0.40 -0.63
C PHE A 94 -2.17 1.83 -0.42
N GLY A 95 -1.31 2.83 -0.65
CA GLY A 95 -1.60 4.25 -0.49
C GLY A 95 -2.76 4.71 -1.36
N TYR A 96 -2.81 4.29 -2.63
CA TYR A 96 -3.91 4.61 -3.52
C TYR A 96 -5.27 4.19 -2.95
N ILE A 97 -5.40 2.94 -2.47
CA ILE A 97 -6.68 2.47 -1.90
C ILE A 97 -7.00 3.22 -0.59
N MET A 98 -6.01 3.44 0.27
CA MET A 98 -6.20 4.15 1.54
C MET A 98 -6.64 5.60 1.34
N GLU A 99 -6.03 6.31 0.39
CA GLU A 99 -6.33 7.70 0.07
C GLU A 99 -7.77 7.85 -0.43
N TYR A 100 -8.20 7.03 -1.39
CA TYR A 100 -9.57 7.07 -1.89
C TYR A 100 -10.59 6.56 -0.85
N SER A 101 -10.20 5.61 0.01
CA SER A 101 -11.03 5.16 1.13
C SER A 101 -11.28 6.30 2.12
N MET A 102 -10.26 7.12 2.39
CA MET A 102 -10.38 8.34 3.19
C MET A 102 -11.33 9.34 2.55
N TYR A 103 -11.18 9.64 1.24
CA TYR A 103 -12.08 10.55 0.54
C TYR A 103 -13.55 10.10 0.61
N HIS A 104 -13.82 8.81 0.37
CA HIS A 104 -15.16 8.27 0.52
C HIS A 104 -15.70 8.39 1.95
N THR A 105 -14.84 8.23 2.96
CA THR A 105 -15.23 8.35 4.37
C THR A 105 -15.57 9.79 4.75
N ILE A 106 -14.78 10.76 4.29
CA ILE A 106 -15.02 12.19 4.53
C ILE A 106 -16.27 12.65 3.78
N ALA A 107 -16.42 12.28 2.51
CA ALA A 107 -17.58 12.65 1.70
C ALA A 107 -18.90 12.05 2.21
N GLY A 108 -18.85 10.88 2.85
CA GLY A 108 -20.02 10.27 3.50
C GLY A 108 -20.41 10.90 4.84
N LYS A 109 -19.61 11.83 5.37
CA LYS A 109 -19.90 12.50 6.64
C LYS A 109 -21.03 13.52 6.41
N PRO A 110 -22.16 13.43 7.14
CA PRO A 110 -23.20 14.44 7.05
C PRO A 110 -22.66 15.78 7.56
N ILE A 111 -22.90 16.85 6.81
CA ILE A 111 -22.65 18.22 7.25
C ILE A 111 -23.67 18.50 8.36
N ALA A 112 -23.19 18.75 9.58
CA ALA A 112 -24.04 19.30 10.62
C ALA A 112 -24.37 20.75 10.23
N LEU A 113 -25.61 20.98 9.80
CA LEU A 113 -26.21 22.32 9.68
C LEU A 113 -26.65 22.81 11.05
#